data_AF-A0AB39IM38-F1
#
_entry.id   AF-A0AB39IM38-F1
#
_cell.length_a   1.000
_cell.length_b   1.000
_cell.length_c   1.000
_cell.angle_alpha   90.00
_cell.angle_beta   90.00
_cell.angle_gamma   90.00
#
_symmetry.space_group_name_H-M   'P 1'
#
loop_
_entity.id
_entity.type
_entity.pdbx_description
1 polymer ?
#
loop_
_entity_poly.entity_id
_entity_poly.type
_entity_poly.pdbx_seq_one_letter_code
_entity_poly.pdbx_strand_id
1 'polypeptide(L)'
;MEYSILRGVFSGLPDLNDPRFSVFNDFYLNNKVTVLASLPWVVSEIIENDGFDKMIEFIINHGGGRIYVSRDYPLFLQRVGMHLSKKTYDKMLFHSMPDNVLDIPSSWGIYLKLRNVAVRLLLSQGVSQEQIARDFGITSRALRKIVAVKE
;
A
#
# COMPACT_ATOMS: atom_id res chain seq x y z
N MET A 1 0.98 -12.13 -14.80
CA MET A 1 -0.12 -12.43 -13.86
C MET A 1 -1.41 -12.50 -14.65
N GLU A 2 -2.25 -13.50 -14.42
CA GLU A 2 -3.51 -13.62 -15.16
C GLU A 2 -4.50 -12.51 -14.80
N TYR A 3 -5.26 -12.05 -15.79
CA TYR A 3 -6.30 -11.02 -15.66
C TYR A 3 -7.37 -11.38 -14.61
N SER A 4 -7.68 -12.68 -14.47
CA SER A 4 -8.61 -13.25 -13.49
C SER A 4 -8.15 -13.02 -12.05
N ILE A 5 -6.85 -13.23 -11.79
CA ILE A 5 -6.23 -13.10 -10.46
C ILE A 5 -6.28 -11.65 -9.98
N LEU A 6 -6.11 -10.69 -10.88
CA LEU A 6 -6.15 -9.27 -10.54
C LEU A 6 -7.49 -8.80 -9.98
N ARG A 7 -8.60 -9.52 -10.20
CA ARG A 7 -9.90 -9.16 -9.60
C ARG A 7 -9.82 -8.99 -8.09
N GLY A 8 -9.02 -9.81 -7.39
CA GLY A 8 -8.82 -9.68 -5.94
C GLY A 8 -8.22 -8.31 -5.54
N VAL A 9 -7.38 -7.73 -6.40
CA VAL A 9 -6.72 -6.43 -6.20
C VAL A 9 -7.69 -5.25 -6.31
N PHE A 10 -8.89 -5.44 -6.86
CA PHE A 10 -9.90 -4.38 -7.06
C PHE A 10 -11.00 -4.36 -5.98
N SER A 11 -10.85 -5.12 -4.89
CA SER A 11 -11.89 -5.31 -3.88
C SER A 11 -11.54 -4.76 -2.48
N GLY A 12 -10.63 -3.78 -2.42
CA GLY A 12 -10.13 -3.22 -1.16
C GLY A 12 -8.86 -3.91 -0.68
N LEU A 13 -8.23 -3.34 0.35
CA LEU A 13 -7.03 -3.91 0.98
C LEU A 13 -7.44 -5.15 1.82
N PRO A 14 -6.79 -6.30 1.65
CA PRO A 14 -7.08 -7.50 2.44
C PRO A 14 -6.48 -7.40 3.84
N ASP A 15 -7.04 -8.14 4.80
CA ASP A 15 -6.33 -8.50 6.02
C ASP A 15 -5.42 -9.73 5.79
N LEU A 16 -4.66 -10.12 6.82
CA LEU A 16 -3.70 -11.23 6.71
C LEU A 16 -4.35 -12.62 6.60
N ASN A 17 -5.59 -12.78 7.04
CA ASN A 17 -6.33 -14.04 6.99
C ASN A 17 -7.16 -14.16 5.71
N ASP A 18 -7.33 -13.07 4.98
CA ASP A 18 -8.03 -13.03 3.71
C ASP A 18 -7.21 -13.76 2.62
N PRO A 19 -7.78 -14.73 1.89
CA PRO A 19 -7.10 -15.40 0.78
C PRO A 19 -6.52 -14.45 -0.28
N ARG A 20 -7.12 -13.26 -0.44
CA ARG A 20 -6.63 -12.21 -1.34
C ARG A 20 -5.28 -11.64 -0.93
N PHE A 21 -4.83 -11.83 0.32
CA PHE A 21 -3.49 -11.42 0.75
C PHE A 21 -2.41 -12.02 -0.17
N SER A 22 -2.51 -13.31 -0.49
CA SER A 22 -1.58 -13.99 -1.40
C SER A 22 -1.53 -13.30 -2.78
N VAL A 23 -2.69 -12.92 -3.32
CA VAL A 23 -2.81 -12.20 -4.59
C VAL A 23 -2.14 -10.83 -4.53
N PHE A 24 -2.30 -10.09 -3.44
CA PHE A 24 -1.64 -8.79 -3.25
C PHE A 24 -0.12 -8.94 -3.09
N ASN A 25 0.33 -9.96 -2.37
CA ASN A 25 1.74 -10.24 -2.18
C ASN A 25 2.40 -10.62 -3.52
N ASP A 26 1.78 -11.51 -4.28
CA ASP A 26 2.24 -11.87 -5.63
C ASP A 26 2.23 -10.65 -6.57
N PHE A 27 1.20 -9.80 -6.46
CA PHE A 27 1.13 -8.57 -7.25
C PHE A 27 2.28 -7.63 -6.92
N TYR A 28 2.59 -7.45 -5.63
CA TYR A 28 3.75 -6.70 -5.18
C TYR A 28 5.05 -7.32 -5.71
N LEU A 29 5.29 -8.62 -5.50
CA LEU A 29 6.54 -9.27 -5.90
C LEU A 29 6.81 -9.15 -7.40
N ASN A 30 5.76 -9.29 -8.23
CA ASN A 30 5.88 -9.18 -9.69
C ASN A 30 6.05 -7.73 -10.19
N ASN A 31 5.72 -6.73 -9.37
CA ASN A 31 5.69 -5.31 -9.77
C ASN A 31 6.40 -4.40 -8.75
N LYS A 32 7.38 -4.95 -8.02
CA LYS A 32 7.96 -4.37 -6.80
C LYS A 32 8.35 -2.90 -6.97
N VAL A 33 9.12 -2.60 -8.02
CA VAL A 33 9.63 -1.23 -8.28
C VAL A 33 8.48 -0.23 -8.45
N THR A 34 7.52 -0.53 -9.34
CA THR A 34 6.39 0.34 -9.62
C THR A 34 5.47 0.49 -8.41
N VAL A 35 5.25 -0.58 -7.66
CA VAL A 35 4.45 -0.55 -6.43
C VAL A 35 5.09 0.38 -5.41
N LEU A 36 6.37 0.17 -5.06
CA LEU A 36 7.06 0.97 -4.05
C LEU A 36 7.17 2.45 -4.44
N ALA A 37 7.39 2.74 -5.72
CA ALA A 37 7.42 4.11 -6.24
C ALA A 37 6.07 4.82 -6.14
N SER A 38 4.95 4.08 -6.16
CA SER A 38 3.60 4.64 -6.09
C SER A 38 3.13 4.92 -4.65
N LEU A 39 3.70 4.22 -3.67
CA LEU A 39 3.24 4.23 -2.28
C LEU A 39 3.83 5.42 -1.50
N PRO A 40 3.17 5.88 -0.42
CA PRO A 40 3.78 6.84 0.50
C PRO A 40 5.04 6.25 1.12
N TRP A 41 6.05 7.09 1.37
CA TRP A 41 7.38 6.66 1.83
C TRP A 41 7.30 5.68 3.03
N VAL A 42 6.45 5.97 4.02
CA VAL A 42 6.33 5.16 5.24
C VAL A 42 5.88 3.73 4.94
N VAL A 43 5.00 3.57 3.95
CA VAL A 43 4.50 2.27 3.51
C VAL A 43 5.57 1.53 2.74
N SER A 44 6.29 2.22 1.85
CA SER A 44 7.40 1.63 1.09
C SER A 44 8.53 1.18 2.01
N GLU A 45 8.88 1.97 3.04
CA GLU A 45 9.91 1.62 4.02
C GLU A 45 9.51 0.41 4.87
N ILE A 46 8.25 0.31 5.34
CA ILE A 46 7.79 -0.88 6.07
C ILE A 46 7.88 -2.12 5.16
N ILE A 47 7.42 -2.02 3.91
CA ILE A 47 7.47 -3.17 2.98
C ILE A 47 8.92 -3.63 2.76
N GLU A 48 9.85 -2.71 2.52
CA GLU A 48 11.23 -3.07 2.20
C GLU A 48 12.03 -3.58 3.41
N ASN A 49 11.73 -3.09 4.61
CA ASN A 49 12.46 -3.47 5.82
C ASN A 49 11.83 -4.66 6.57
N ASP A 50 10.49 -4.74 6.58
CA ASP A 50 9.73 -5.66 7.44
C ASP A 50 8.80 -6.61 6.67
N GLY A 51 8.50 -6.32 5.41
CA GLY A 51 7.64 -7.16 4.57
C GLY A 51 6.24 -6.59 4.33
N PHE A 52 5.57 -7.15 3.33
CA PHE A 52 4.23 -6.72 2.91
C PHE A 52 3.14 -7.07 3.95
N ASP A 53 3.30 -8.19 4.64
CA ASP A 53 2.45 -8.60 5.78
C ASP A 53 2.48 -7.56 6.91
N LYS A 54 3.67 -7.10 7.29
CA LYS A 54 3.85 -6.07 8.32
C LYS A 54 3.27 -4.74 7.88
N MET A 55 3.36 -4.40 6.60
CA MET A 55 2.68 -3.22 6.06
C MET A 55 1.15 -3.33 6.19
N ILE A 56 0.56 -4.48 5.84
CA ILE A 56 -0.89 -4.70 5.98
C ILE A 56 -1.32 -4.60 7.43
N GLU A 57 -0.64 -5.31 8.34
CA GLU A 57 -0.89 -5.25 9.79
C GLU A 57 -0.84 -3.81 10.31
N PHE A 58 0.20 -3.06 9.93
CA PHE A 58 0.39 -1.68 10.36
C PHE A 58 -0.73 -0.75 9.84
N ILE A 59 -1.11 -0.86 8.57
CA ILE A 59 -2.14 -0.01 7.96
C ILE A 59 -3.54 -0.34 8.47
N ILE A 60 -3.83 -1.60 8.81
CA ILE A 60 -5.11 -1.98 9.43
C ILE A 60 -5.23 -1.38 10.83
N ASN A 61 -4.15 -1.42 11.62
CA ASN A 61 -4.18 -0.97 13.00
C ASN A 61 -4.07 0.56 13.15
N HIS A 62 -3.32 1.23 12.26
CA HIS A 62 -2.94 2.64 12.43
C HIS A 62 -3.34 3.54 11.26
N GLY A 63 -3.87 2.98 10.17
CA GLY A 63 -4.15 3.70 8.93
C GLY A 63 -5.16 4.83 9.10
N GLY A 64 -4.84 6.02 8.58
CA GLY A 64 -5.68 7.22 8.68
C GLY A 64 -5.59 7.92 10.03
N GLY A 65 -4.82 7.36 10.96
CA GLY A 65 -4.54 7.94 12.27
C GLY A 65 -3.20 8.67 12.32
N ARG A 66 -2.89 9.14 13.52
CA ARG A 66 -1.64 9.81 13.87
C ARG A 66 -0.99 9.02 15.00
N ILE A 67 0.27 8.64 14.82
CA ILE A 67 1.02 7.89 15.84
C ILE A 67 2.14 8.75 16.42
N TYR A 68 2.46 8.49 17.69
CA TYR A 68 3.63 9.05 18.35
C TYR A 68 4.81 8.07 18.24
N VAL A 69 5.95 8.57 17.79
CA VAL A 69 7.20 7.80 17.62
C VAL A 69 8.13 8.06 18.81
N SER A 70 8.06 7.20 19.83
CA SER A 70 8.94 7.31 21.00
C SER A 70 10.43 7.28 20.64
N ARG A 71 11.25 8.12 21.28
CA ARG A 71 12.74 8.06 21.18
C ARG A 71 13.33 6.80 21.83
N ASP A 72 12.55 6.15 22.67
CA ASP A 72 12.82 4.81 23.19
C ASP A 72 12.16 3.78 22.27
N TYR A 73 12.97 2.91 21.66
CA TYR A 73 12.55 1.91 20.68
C TYR A 73 11.65 0.80 21.30
N PRO A 74 12.03 0.15 22.41
CA PRO A 74 11.11 -0.72 23.16
C PRO A 74 9.75 -0.09 23.45
N LEU A 75 9.73 1.18 23.91
CA LEU A 75 8.47 1.88 24.18
C LEU A 75 7.67 2.16 22.89
N PHE A 76 8.35 2.45 21.78
CA PHE A 76 7.71 2.57 20.47
C PHE A 76 7.02 1.27 20.06
N LEU A 77 7.72 0.13 20.12
CA LEU A 77 7.16 -1.17 19.77
C LEU A 77 5.95 -1.51 20.64
N GLN A 78 6.03 -1.23 21.94
CA GLN A 78 4.92 -1.42 22.87
C GLN A 78 3.69 -0.58 22.47
N ARG A 79 3.89 0.67 22.05
CA ARG A 79 2.79 1.60 21.69
C ARG A 79 2.17 1.29 20.33
N VAL A 80 2.98 0.93 19.35
CA VAL A 80 2.48 0.53 18.02
C VAL A 80 1.83 -0.86 18.10
N GLY A 81 2.21 -1.68 19.09
CA GLY A 81 1.56 -2.97 19.36
C GLY A 81 1.93 -4.06 18.36
N MET A 82 3.01 -3.88 17.61
CA MET A 82 3.53 -4.86 16.67
C MET A 82 5.05 -4.76 16.58
N HIS A 83 5.67 -5.84 16.09
CA HIS A 83 7.10 -5.86 15.84
C HIS A 83 7.40 -5.17 14.50
N LEU A 84 8.21 -4.11 14.55
CA LEU A 84 8.82 -3.46 13.39
C LEU A 84 10.33 -3.46 13.61
N SER A 85 11.12 -3.57 12.55
CA SER A 85 12.58 -3.56 12.68
C SER A 85 13.10 -2.21 13.16
N LYS A 86 14.33 -2.25 13.69
CA LYS A 86 15.07 -1.05 14.07
C LYS A 86 15.26 -0.09 12.88
N LYS A 87 15.38 -0.61 11.66
CA LYS A 87 15.52 0.18 10.43
C LYS A 87 14.26 1.01 10.15
N THR A 88 13.09 0.39 10.18
CA THR A 88 11.80 1.09 10.02
C THR A 88 11.59 2.11 11.12
N TYR A 89 11.89 1.75 12.36
CA TYR A 89 11.82 2.67 13.48
C TYR A 89 12.70 3.90 13.28
N ASP A 90 13.96 3.73 12.88
CA ASP A 90 14.90 4.85 12.72
C ASP A 90 14.42 5.82 11.62
N LYS A 91 13.84 5.29 10.53
CA LYS A 91 13.20 6.09 9.47
C LYS A 91 11.98 6.85 9.99
N MET A 92 11.10 6.17 10.72
CA MET A 92 9.93 6.79 11.32
C MET A 92 10.33 7.91 12.29
N LEU A 93 11.29 7.64 13.18
CA LEU A 93 11.75 8.62 14.14
C LEU A 93 12.32 9.86 13.43
N PHE A 94 13.18 9.64 12.43
CA PHE A 94 13.76 10.73 11.64
C PHE A 94 12.71 11.61 10.98
N HIS A 95 11.73 11.01 10.30
CA HIS A 95 10.67 11.74 9.60
C HIS A 95 9.58 12.29 10.53
N SER A 96 9.56 11.89 11.80
CA SER A 96 8.60 12.38 12.80
C SER A 96 9.05 13.65 13.54
N MET A 97 10.32 14.06 13.34
CA MET A 97 10.89 15.22 14.03
C MET A 97 10.30 16.55 13.49
N PRO A 98 10.17 17.57 14.35
CA PRO A 98 10.60 17.63 15.75
C PRO A 98 9.60 17.04 16.76
N ASP A 99 8.33 16.88 16.39
CA ASP A 99 7.23 16.60 17.32
C ASP A 99 7.13 15.13 17.74
N ASN A 100 7.91 14.26 17.09
CA ASN A 100 7.87 12.82 17.23
C ASN A 100 6.51 12.23 16.87
N VAL A 101 5.88 12.77 15.82
CA VAL A 101 4.53 12.38 15.38
C VAL A 101 4.53 12.09 13.89
N LEU A 102 3.79 11.06 13.47
CA LEU A 102 3.58 10.73 12.05
C LEU A 102 2.09 10.55 11.74
N ASP A 103 1.65 11.18 10.66
CA ASP A 103 0.34 10.91 10.05
C ASP A 103 0.46 9.68 9.15
N ILE A 104 -0.38 8.67 9.40
CA ILE A 104 -0.34 7.39 8.71
C ILE A 104 -1.38 7.39 7.58
N PRO A 105 -0.99 7.06 6.33
CA PRO A 105 -1.92 6.94 5.23
C PRO A 105 -3.06 5.95 5.52
N SER A 106 -4.27 6.26 5.06
CA SER A 106 -5.41 5.35 5.24
C SER A 106 -5.31 4.10 4.37
N SER A 107 -5.90 3.00 4.85
CA SER A 107 -6.02 1.74 4.09
C SER A 107 -6.65 1.96 2.71
N TRP A 108 -7.68 2.81 2.63
CA TRP A 108 -8.30 3.20 1.38
C TRP A 108 -7.33 3.91 0.44
N GLY A 109 -6.53 4.85 0.96
CA GLY A 109 -5.52 5.56 0.17
C GLY A 109 -4.44 4.64 -0.39
N ILE A 110 -3.99 3.67 0.41
CA ILE A 110 -3.02 2.64 -0.02
C ILE A 110 -3.62 1.73 -1.08
N TYR A 111 -4.84 1.23 -0.84
CA TYR A 111 -5.58 0.44 -1.81
C TYR A 111 -5.72 1.15 -3.16
N LEU A 112 -6.11 2.43 -3.16
CA LEU A 112 -6.25 3.20 -4.40
C LEU A 112 -4.93 3.31 -5.18
N LYS A 113 -3.80 3.46 -4.50
CA LYS A 113 -2.48 3.50 -5.15
C LYS A 113 -2.13 2.16 -5.80
N LEU A 114 -2.29 1.04 -5.08
CA LEU A 114 -2.06 -0.30 -5.60
C LEU A 114 -2.98 -0.61 -6.80
N ARG A 115 -4.26 -0.26 -6.68
CA ARG A 115 -5.24 -0.39 -7.77
C ARG A 115 -4.83 0.40 -9.00
N ASN A 116 -4.33 1.62 -8.82
CA ASN A 116 -3.89 2.46 -9.96
C ASN A 116 -2.66 1.85 -10.66
N VAL A 117 -1.74 1.23 -9.93
CA VAL A 117 -0.64 0.45 -10.52
C VAL A 117 -1.21 -0.70 -11.36
N ALA A 118 -2.15 -1.48 -10.81
CA ALA A 118 -2.79 -2.57 -11.55
C ALA A 118 -3.49 -2.09 -12.83
N VAL A 119 -4.23 -0.98 -12.77
CA VAL A 119 -4.88 -0.36 -13.95
C VAL A 119 -3.85 0.01 -15.01
N ARG A 120 -2.73 0.67 -14.62
CA ARG A 120 -1.68 1.07 -15.57
C ARG A 120 -1.03 -0.13 -16.25
N LEU A 121 -0.80 -1.21 -15.50
CA LEU A 121 -0.26 -2.46 -16.04
C LEU A 121 -1.23 -3.08 -17.06
N LEU A 122 -2.52 -3.16 -16.75
CA LEU A 122 -3.54 -3.66 -17.68
C LEU A 122 -3.62 -2.83 -18.98
N LEU A 123 -3.59 -1.50 -18.84
CA LEU A 123 -3.56 -0.60 -20.00
C LEU A 123 -2.29 -0.81 -20.85
N SER A 124 -1.13 -1.01 -20.22
CA SER A 124 0.12 -1.28 -20.93
C SER A 124 0.11 -2.63 -21.67
N GLN A 125 -0.76 -3.56 -21.25
CA GLN A 125 -0.99 -4.85 -21.90
C GLN A 125 -2.08 -4.79 -22.98
N GLY A 126 -2.60 -3.59 -23.29
CA GLY A 126 -3.60 -3.39 -24.35
C GLY A 126 -5.05 -3.60 -23.91
N VAL A 127 -5.33 -3.80 -22.62
CA VAL A 127 -6.70 -3.87 -22.12
C VAL A 127 -7.35 -2.47 -22.20
N SER A 128 -8.55 -2.38 -22.79
CA SER A 128 -9.22 -1.09 -22.96
C SER A 128 -9.79 -0.54 -21.65
N GLN A 129 -9.95 0.79 -21.58
CA GLN A 129 -10.57 1.44 -20.42
C GLN A 129 -12.02 0.96 -20.21
N GLU A 130 -12.74 0.72 -21.30
CA GLU A 130 -14.12 0.23 -21.28
C GLU A 130 -14.19 -1.18 -20.69
N GLN A 131 -13.21 -2.02 -20.98
CA GLN A 131 -13.11 -3.37 -20.42
C GLN A 131 -12.77 -3.33 -18.93
N ILE A 132 -11.78 -2.52 -18.53
CA ILE A 132 -11.41 -2.34 -17.10
C ILE A 132 -12.60 -1.78 -16.30
N ALA A 133 -13.33 -0.80 -16.84
CA ALA A 133 -14.50 -0.22 -16.19
C ALA A 133 -15.59 -1.26 -15.95
N ARG A 134 -15.86 -2.09 -16.96
CA ARG A 134 -16.87 -3.16 -16.92
C ARG A 134 -16.50 -4.26 -15.94
N ASP A 135 -15.25 -4.72 -15.96
CA ASP A 135 -14.83 -5.91 -15.24
C ASP A 135 -14.52 -5.64 -13.77
N PHE A 136 -14.06 -4.42 -13.44
CA PHE A 136 -13.63 -4.06 -12.09
C PHE A 136 -14.49 -2.96 -11.44
N GLY A 137 -15.55 -2.50 -12.11
CA GLY A 137 -16.47 -1.50 -11.56
C GLY A 137 -15.84 -0.11 -11.36
N ILE A 138 -14.77 0.21 -12.09
CA ILE A 138 -14.12 1.53 -12.03
C ILE A 138 -14.83 2.49 -12.97
N THR A 139 -15.26 3.65 -12.46
CA THR A 139 -15.87 4.69 -13.31
C THR A 139 -14.89 5.20 -14.37
N SER A 140 -15.39 5.52 -15.58
CA SER A 140 -14.57 6.13 -16.65
C SER A 140 -13.93 7.45 -16.22
N ARG A 141 -14.55 8.19 -15.28
CA ARG A 141 -13.93 9.39 -14.69
C ARG A 141 -12.69 9.05 -13.87
N ALA A 142 -12.73 7.99 -13.07
CA ALA A 142 -11.57 7.55 -12.30
C ALA A 142 -10.46 7.03 -13.22
N LEU A 143 -10.79 6.24 -14.26
CA LEU A 143 -9.82 5.77 -15.25
C LEU A 143 -9.09 6.92 -15.95
N ARG A 144 -9.82 7.94 -16.43
CA ARG A 144 -9.21 9.13 -17.04
C ARG A 144 -8.22 9.82 -16.12
N LYS A 145 -8.51 9.92 -14.81
CA LYS A 145 -7.56 10.49 -13.84
C LYS A 145 -6.29 9.65 -13.72
N ILE A 146 -6.42 8.32 -13.71
CA ILE A 146 -5.27 7.41 -13.59
C ILE A 146 -4.36 7.52 -14.83
N VAL A 147 -4.96 7.62 -16.01
CA VAL A 147 -4.26 7.77 -17.30
C VAL A 147 -3.61 9.14 -17.47
N ALA A 148 -4.25 10.21 -16.97
CA ALA A 148 -3.75 11.57 -17.10
C ALA A 148 -2.47 11.82 -16.27
N VAL A 149 -2.24 11.05 -15.22
CA VAL A 149 -0.99 11.09 -14.45
C VAL A 149 0.06 10.29 -15.23
N LYS A 150 0.68 10.94 -16.22
CA LYS A 150 1.97 10.49 -16.77
C LYS A 150 3.07 10.86 -15.77
N GLU A 151 4.03 9.96 -15.58
CA GLU A 151 5.29 10.22 -14.88
C GLU A 151 6.06 11.36 -15.55
#